data_AF-A0A3S5DP67-F1
#
_entry.id   AF-A0A3S5DP67-F1
#
_cell.length_a   1.000
_cell.length_b   1.000
_cell.length_c   1.000
_cell.angle_alpha   90.00
_cell.angle_beta   90.00
_cell.angle_gamma   90.00
#
_symmetry.space_group_name_H-M   'P 1'
#
loop_
_entity.id
_entity.type
_entity.pdbx_description
1 polymer ?
#
loop_
_entity_poly.entity_id
_entity_poly.type
_entity_poly.pdbx_seq_one_letter_code
_entity_poly.pdbx_strand_id
1 'polypeptide(L)'
;MARLHDVKVHQARLAMNNFFSDYREQSGINGASRTYLRSILEKALGGEIARSVINGIYGDEIRYRMARLQWVDIPQLAALIEQEHLQLQAVFLAFLPPDIAASVFKRSAARTAG
;
A
#
# COMPACT_ATOMS: atom_id res chain seq x y z
N MET A 1 -38.00 -11.58 17.84
CA MET A 1 -36.58 -11.39 17.48
C MET A 1 -36.51 -11.21 15.97
N ALA A 2 -36.23 -9.99 15.50
CA ALA A 2 -36.19 -9.68 14.07
C ALA A 2 -34.95 -10.35 13.44
N ARG A 3 -35.18 -11.42 12.67
CA ARG A 3 -34.16 -12.01 11.82
C ARG A 3 -33.93 -11.04 10.66
N LEU A 4 -32.75 -10.44 10.59
CA LEU A 4 -32.29 -9.67 9.43
C LEU A 4 -32.32 -10.60 8.20
N HIS A 5 -33.44 -10.57 7.48
CA HIS A 5 -33.61 -11.28 6.23
C HIS A 5 -32.89 -10.48 5.15
N ASP A 6 -31.87 -11.10 4.58
CA ASP A 6 -31.31 -10.74 3.28
C ASP A 6 -30.87 -9.27 3.15
N VAL A 7 -29.89 -8.84 3.96
CA VAL A 7 -28.99 -7.79 3.46
C VAL A 7 -28.27 -8.41 2.28
N LYS A 8 -28.81 -8.21 1.07
CA LYS A 8 -28.18 -8.65 -0.17
C LYS A 8 -26.75 -8.15 -0.13
N VAL A 9 -25.78 -9.01 -0.43
CA VAL A 9 -24.34 -8.68 -0.45
C VAL A 9 -24.06 -7.34 -1.13
N HIS A 10 -24.86 -7.00 -2.14
CA HIS A 10 -24.92 -5.69 -2.80
C HIS A 10 -25.15 -4.48 -1.88
N GLN A 11 -26.14 -4.53 -0.98
CA GLN A 11 -26.45 -3.43 -0.05
C GLN A 11 -25.35 -3.25 0.99
N ALA A 12 -24.81 -4.35 1.51
CA ALA A 12 -23.63 -4.31 2.39
C ALA A 12 -22.42 -3.70 1.66
N ARG A 13 -22.20 -4.09 0.40
CA ARG A 13 -21.13 -3.55 -0.44
C ARG A 13 -21.31 -2.05 -0.71
N LEU A 14 -22.53 -1.59 -0.98
CA LEU A 14 -22.83 -0.17 -1.16
C LEU A 14 -22.56 0.64 0.11
N ALA A 15 -23.05 0.17 1.27
CA ALA A 15 -22.83 0.86 2.54
C ALA A 15 -21.33 0.95 2.89
N MET A 16 -20.56 -0.12 2.64
CA MET A 16 -19.11 -0.11 2.81
C MET A 16 -18.42 0.87 1.86
N ASN A 17 -18.78 0.86 0.58
CA ASN A 17 -18.19 1.77 -0.42
C ASN A 17 -18.44 3.25 -0.08
N ASN A 18 -19.65 3.60 0.33
CA ASN A 18 -20.00 4.97 0.71
C ASN A 18 -19.21 5.40 1.96
N PHE A 19 -19.19 4.57 3.00
CA PHE A 19 -18.39 4.84 4.21
C PHE A 19 -16.91 5.10 3.88
N PHE A 20 -16.32 4.32 2.97
CA PHE A 20 -14.92 4.53 2.58
C PHE A 20 -14.70 5.76 1.71
N SER A 21 -15.66 6.15 0.89
CA SER A 21 -15.62 7.38 0.11
C SER A 21 -15.62 8.60 1.03
N ASP A 22 -16.58 8.65 1.96
CA ASP A 22 -16.74 9.73 2.92
C ASP A 22 -15.52 9.82 3.85
N TYR A 23 -15.05 8.66 4.33
CA TYR A 23 -13.86 8.59 5.17
C TYR A 23 -12.60 9.07 4.42
N ARG A 24 -12.46 8.79 3.12
CA ARG A 24 -11.32 9.24 2.30
C ARG A 24 -11.34 10.74 2.08
N GLU A 25 -12.50 11.34 1.88
CA GLU A 25 -12.64 12.80 1.76
C GLU A 25 -12.33 13.53 3.08
N GLN A 26 -12.75 12.96 4.21
CA GLN A 26 -12.61 13.60 5.53
C GLN A 26 -11.24 13.36 6.20
N SER A 27 -10.61 12.21 5.94
CA SER A 27 -9.47 11.72 6.71
C SER A 27 -8.18 11.84 5.90
N GLY A 28 -7.55 13.02 5.93
CA GLY A 28 -6.25 13.28 5.29
C GLY A 28 -5.04 12.54 5.91
N ILE A 29 -5.24 11.34 6.50
CA ILE A 29 -4.24 10.66 7.33
C ILE A 29 -3.87 9.31 6.72
N ASN A 30 -2.73 9.32 6.02
CA ASN A 30 -2.20 8.30 5.11
C ASN A 30 -1.74 6.95 5.73
N GLY A 31 -2.16 6.53 6.93
CA GLY A 31 -1.65 5.26 7.48
C GLY A 31 -2.28 4.68 8.74
N ALA A 32 -2.75 5.51 9.67
CA ALA A 32 -3.37 5.03 10.91
C ALA A 32 -4.74 4.36 10.67
N SER A 33 -5.47 4.81 9.63
CA SER A 33 -6.77 4.27 9.26
C SER A 33 -6.70 2.85 8.70
N ARG A 34 -5.67 2.52 7.89
CA ARG A 34 -5.59 1.24 7.16
C ARG A 34 -5.56 0.04 8.11
N THR A 35 -4.78 0.11 9.20
CA THR A 35 -4.67 -1.00 10.17
C THR A 35 -5.98 -1.19 10.95
N TYR A 36 -6.58 -0.09 11.41
CA TYR A 36 -7.84 -0.14 12.14
C TYR A 36 -8.97 -0.71 11.27
N LEU A 37 -9.06 -0.22 10.04
CA LEU A 37 -10.08 -0.57 9.07
C LEU A 37 -9.88 -2.00 8.53
N ARG A 38 -8.63 -2.46 8.38
CA ARG A 38 -8.29 -3.87 8.18
C ARG A 38 -8.83 -4.74 9.32
N SER A 39 -8.58 -4.36 10.58
CA SER A 39 -9.00 -5.17 11.73
C SER A 39 -10.51 -5.33 11.84
N ILE A 40 -11.28 -4.30 11.43
CA ILE A 40 -12.74 -4.34 11.37
C ILE A 40 -13.20 -5.25 10.23
N LEU A 41 -12.64 -5.07 9.03
CA LEU A 41 -13.00 -5.89 7.86
C LEU A 41 -12.61 -7.35 8.04
N GLU A 42 -11.47 -7.65 8.66
CA GLU A 42 -11.05 -9.03 8.96
C GLU A 42 -12.06 -9.73 9.89
N LYS A 43 -12.56 -9.01 10.91
CA LYS A 43 -13.60 -9.52 11.82
C LYS A 43 -14.96 -9.70 11.15
N ALA A 44 -15.29 -8.85 10.17
CA ALA A 44 -16.60 -8.86 9.51
C ALA A 44 -16.69 -9.78 8.30
N LEU A 45 -15.61 -9.92 7.52
CA LEU A 45 -15.61 -10.56 6.19
C LEU A 45 -14.61 -11.72 6.07
N GLY A 46 -13.73 -11.91 7.06
CA GLY A 46 -12.61 -12.85 6.98
C GLY A 46 -11.39 -12.28 6.25
N GLY A 47 -10.22 -12.89 6.50
CA GLY A 47 -8.91 -12.34 6.15
C GLY A 47 -8.67 -12.07 4.65
N GLU A 48 -9.06 -13.01 3.78
CA GLU A 48 -8.86 -12.85 2.33
C GLU A 48 -9.70 -11.72 1.72
N ILE A 49 -11.01 -11.70 2.02
CA ILE A 49 -11.93 -10.70 1.50
C ILE A 49 -11.56 -9.32 2.03
N ALA A 50 -11.21 -9.22 3.32
CA ALA A 50 -10.73 -7.99 3.91
C ALA A 50 -9.46 -7.48 3.23
N ARG A 51 -8.50 -8.35 2.92
CA ARG A 51 -7.25 -7.98 2.23
C ARG A 51 -7.53 -7.47 0.81
N SER A 52 -8.40 -8.13 0.06
CA SER A 52 -8.81 -7.70 -1.28
C SER A 52 -9.47 -6.31 -1.26
N VAL A 53 -10.42 -6.09 -0.34
CA VAL A 53 -11.13 -4.80 -0.19
C VAL A 53 -10.17 -3.69 0.24
N ILE A 54 -9.30 -3.94 1.22
CA ILE A 54 -8.29 -2.97 1.67
C ILE A 54 -7.33 -2.59 0.54
N ASN A 55 -6.91 -3.57 -0.28
CA ASN A 55 -6.05 -3.32 -1.43
C ASN A 55 -6.77 -2.53 -2.53
N GLY A 56 -8.08 -2.71 -2.70
CA GLY A 56 -8.89 -1.87 -3.61
C GLY A 56 -9.03 -0.42 -3.13
N ILE A 57 -9.11 -0.19 -1.81
CA ILE A 57 -9.31 1.15 -1.24
C ILE A 57 -8.01 1.94 -1.13
N TYR A 58 -6.93 1.29 -0.69
CA TYR A 58 -5.65 1.95 -0.37
C TYR A 58 -4.53 1.60 -1.36
N GLY A 59 -4.82 0.82 -2.39
CA GLY A 59 -3.81 0.23 -3.27
C GLY A 59 -3.05 -0.92 -2.60
N ASP A 60 -2.17 -1.51 -3.39
CA ASP A 60 -1.34 -2.64 -2.97
C ASP A 60 -0.55 -2.32 -1.69
N GLU A 61 -0.58 -3.23 -0.71
CA GLU A 61 0.14 -3.09 0.56
C GLU A 61 1.64 -2.85 0.33
N ILE A 62 2.16 -3.35 -0.79
CA ILE A 62 3.54 -3.15 -1.19
C ILE A 62 3.85 -1.66 -1.43
N ARG A 63 2.95 -0.86 -2.00
CA ARG A 63 3.17 0.58 -2.23
C ARG A 63 3.39 1.32 -0.93
N TYR A 64 2.60 1.00 0.10
CA TYR A 64 2.74 1.65 1.41
C TYR A 64 4.05 1.27 2.10
N ARG A 65 4.44 -0.01 2.03
CA ARG A 65 5.72 -0.47 2.59
C ARG A 65 6.90 0.17 1.87
N MET A 66 6.85 0.24 0.53
CA MET A 66 7.86 0.88 -0.31
C MET A 66 7.93 2.39 -0.08
N ALA A 67 6.79 3.06 0.16
CA ALA A 67 6.78 4.47 0.52
C ALA A 67 7.53 4.76 1.82
N ARG A 68 7.69 3.80 2.74
CA ARG A 68 8.51 4.01 3.95
C ARG A 68 10.01 4.00 3.67
N LEU A 69 10.45 3.44 2.54
CA LEU A 69 11.85 3.49 2.13
C LEU A 69 12.30 4.91 1.77
N GLN A 70 11.36 5.83 1.55
CA GLN A 70 11.68 7.25 1.30
C GLN A 70 12.41 7.92 2.46
N TRP A 71 12.30 7.37 3.68
CA TRP A 71 12.93 7.89 4.89
C TRP A 71 14.32 7.31 5.15
N VAL A 72 14.78 6.37 4.30
CA VAL A 72 16.13 5.81 4.36
C VAL A 72 17.06 6.74 3.59
N ASP A 73 18.25 6.98 4.13
CA ASP A 73 19.26 7.80 3.45
C ASP A 73 19.65 7.17 2.09
N ILE A 74 19.73 8.00 1.06
CA ILE A 74 19.86 7.55 -0.34
C ILE A 74 21.10 6.67 -0.58
N PRO A 75 22.29 6.98 -0.03
CA PRO A 75 23.47 6.12 -0.16
C PRO A 75 23.26 4.72 0.43
N GLN A 76 22.57 4.61 1.57
CA GLN A 76 22.28 3.32 2.19
C GLN A 76 21.24 2.55 1.39
N LEU A 77 20.18 3.24 0.94
CA LEU A 77 19.12 2.63 0.13
C LEU A 77 19.69 2.08 -1.19
N ALA A 78 20.57 2.82 -1.85
CA ALA A 78 21.24 2.36 -3.08
C ALA A 78 22.12 1.12 -2.84
N ALA A 79 22.90 1.10 -1.76
CA ALA A 79 23.74 -0.05 -1.41
C ALA A 79 22.92 -1.31 -1.11
N LEU A 80 21.75 -1.17 -0.47
CA LEU A 80 20.83 -2.28 -0.22
C LEU A 80 20.19 -2.81 -1.50
N ILE A 81 19.70 -1.90 -2.36
CA ILE A 81 19.06 -2.28 -3.63
C ILE A 81 20.08 -2.97 -4.55
N GLU A 82 21.34 -2.50 -4.60
CA GLU A 82 22.40 -3.11 -5.42
C GLU A 82 22.70 -4.57 -5.05
N GLN A 83 22.41 -5.01 -3.82
CA GLN A 83 22.60 -6.39 -3.37
C GLN A 83 21.51 -7.35 -3.89
N GLU A 84 20.42 -6.81 -4.43
CA GLU A 84 19.28 -7.59 -4.91
C GLU A 84 19.42 -7.98 -6.38
N HIS A 85 18.65 -8.97 -6.83
CA HIS A 85 18.63 -9.37 -8.23
C HIS A 85 18.08 -8.25 -9.14
N LEU A 86 18.58 -8.12 -10.38
CA LEU A 86 18.19 -7.07 -11.36
C LEU A 86 16.68 -6.85 -11.48
N GLN A 87 15.91 -7.95 -11.49
CA GLN A 87 14.45 -7.88 -11.55
C GLN A 87 13.84 -7.22 -10.31
N LEU A 88 14.38 -7.51 -9.12
CA LEU A 88 13.90 -6.92 -7.88
C LEU A 88 14.37 -5.46 -7.74
N GLN A 89 15.57 -5.13 -8.23
CA GLN A 89 16.04 -3.75 -8.34
C GLN A 89 15.07 -2.89 -9.17
N ALA A 90 14.63 -3.40 -10.32
CA ALA A 90 13.65 -2.73 -11.17
C ALA A 90 12.31 -2.53 -10.45
N VAL A 91 11.86 -3.53 -9.68
CA VAL A 91 10.66 -3.41 -8.84
C VAL A 91 10.84 -2.30 -7.80
N PHE A 92 11.93 -2.27 -7.03
CA PHE A 92 12.17 -1.21 -6.05
C PHE A 92 12.13 0.18 -6.70
N LEU A 93 12.80 0.36 -7.84
CA LEU A 93 12.79 1.64 -8.56
C LEU A 93 11.38 2.04 -9.03
N ALA A 94 10.56 1.08 -9.49
CA ALA A 94 9.19 1.34 -9.94
C ALA A 94 8.23 1.75 -8.81
N PHE A 95 8.56 1.42 -7.56
CA PHE A 95 7.72 1.70 -6.39
C PHE A 95 8.21 2.88 -5.52
N LEU A 96 9.40 3.42 -5.79
CA LEU A 96 9.91 4.61 -5.12
C LEU A 96 9.34 5.91 -5.73
N PRO A 97 9.26 7.01 -4.97
CA PRO A 97 9.00 8.33 -5.54
C PRO A 97 10.00 8.67 -6.66
N PRO A 98 9.58 9.33 -7.76
CA PRO A 98 10.43 9.57 -8.92
C PRO A 98 11.79 10.21 -8.60
N ASP A 99 11.82 11.20 -7.71
CA ASP A 99 13.05 11.90 -7.32
C ASP A 99 14.03 11.01 -6.56
N ILE A 100 13.51 10.11 -5.71
CA ILE A 100 14.31 9.16 -4.95
C ILE A 100 14.83 8.06 -5.88
N ALA A 101 13.96 7.52 -6.74
CA ALA A 101 14.34 6.51 -7.73
C ALA A 101 15.47 7.02 -8.65
N ALA A 102 15.36 8.25 -9.14
CA ALA A 102 16.39 8.88 -9.98
C ALA A 102 17.73 9.04 -9.23
N SER A 103 17.68 9.43 -7.96
CA SER A 103 18.87 9.62 -7.12
C SER A 103 19.56 8.29 -6.80
N VAL A 104 18.79 7.24 -6.50
CA VAL A 104 19.28 5.87 -6.30
C VAL A 104 19.91 5.34 -7.61
N PHE A 105 19.24 5.50 -8.75
CA PHE A 105 19.72 5.03 -10.04
C PHE A 105 21.03 5.72 -10.49
N LYS A 106 21.12 7.05 -10.32
CA LYS A 106 22.37 7.80 -10.62
C LYS A 106 23.55 7.28 -9.81
N ARG A 107 23.31 6.92 -8.54
CA ARG A 107 24.33 6.41 -7.63
C ARG A 107 24.83 5.03 -8.05
N SER A 108 23.93 4.11 -8.41
CA SER A 108 24.29 2.74 -8.80
C SER A 108 24.98 2.67 -10.17
N ALA A 109 24.58 3.53 -11.10
CA ALA A 109 25.24 3.68 -12.40
C ALA A 109 26.69 4.22 -12.28
N ALA A 110 26.94 5.11 -11.30
CA ALA A 110 28.27 5.68 -11.09
C ALA A 110 29.31 4.67 -10.54
N ARG A 111 28.88 3.55 -9.96
CA ARG A 111 29.77 2.50 -9.43
C ARG A 111 30.06 1.37 -10.41
N THR A 112 29.18 1.12 -11.37
CA THR A 112 29.35 0.08 -12.39
C THR A 112 30.20 0.54 -13.58
N ALA A 113 30.47 1.84 -13.69
CA ALA A 113 31.29 2.45 -14.75
C ALA A 113 32.77 2.68 -14.36
N GLY A 114 33.24 2.16 -13.22
CA GLY A 114 34.63 2.19 -12.78
C GLY A 114 35.12 0.80 -12.41
#